data_AF-A0A9D6ISR3-F1
#
_entry.id   AF-A0A9D6ISR3-F1
#
_cell.length_a   1.000
_cell.length_b   1.000
_cell.length_c   1.000
_cell.angle_alpha   90.00
_cell.angle_beta   90.00
_cell.angle_gamma   90.00
#
_symmetry.space_group_name_H-M   'P 1'
#
loop_
_entity.id
_entity.type
_entity.pdbx_description
1 polymer ?
#
loop_
_entity_poly.entity_id
_entity_poly.type
_entity_poly.pdbx_seq_one_letter_code
_entity_poly.pdbx_strand_id
1 'polypeptide(L)' 'MAMFRSDDPEGAEKMRAMFGPCQVDEQIRQAIHFCWMALPPEKQNVDEVERQVRRIVERALEDLREDAGAFGIGGSR' A
#
# COMPACT_ATOMS: atom_id res chain seq x y z
N MET A 1 -14.32 16.69 -1.27
CA MET A 1 -13.04 16.42 -1.97
C MET A 1 -13.36 15.77 -3.30
N ALA A 2 -13.37 16.53 -4.39
CA ALA A 2 -13.45 15.99 -5.74
C ALA A 2 -12.08 16.23 -6.37
N MET A 3 -11.15 15.28 -6.26
CA MET A 3 -9.77 15.52 -6.69
C MET A 3 -9.37 14.86 -8.00
N PHE A 4 -10.11 13.88 -8.53
CA PHE A 4 -9.73 13.25 -9.80
C PHE A 4 -10.98 12.92 -10.61
N ARG A 5 -11.12 13.57 -11.76
CA ARG A 5 -12.03 13.10 -12.80
C ARG A 5 -11.30 12.03 -13.61
N SER A 6 -11.99 10.94 -13.90
CA SER A 6 -11.41 9.74 -14.51
C SER A 6 -10.92 9.94 -15.95
N ASP A 7 -11.19 11.10 -16.56
CA ASP A 7 -10.93 11.45 -17.96
C ASP A 7 -9.81 12.50 -18.15
N ASP A 8 -9.11 12.93 -17.09
CA ASP A 8 -8.01 13.91 -17.20
C ASP A 8 -6.63 13.22 -17.30
N PRO A 9 -5.93 13.30 -18.45
CA PRO A 9 -4.58 12.75 -18.60
C PRO A 9 -3.55 13.42 -17.68
N GLU A 10 -3.72 14.68 -17.30
CA GLU A 10 -2.87 15.32 -16.28
C GLU A 10 -3.17 14.78 -14.88
N GLY A 11 -4.39 14.28 -14.63
CA GLY A 11 -4.78 13.65 -13.38
C GLY A 11 -4.01 12.37 -13.10
N ALA A 12 -3.81 11.52 -14.11
CA ALA A 12 -3.03 10.30 -13.99
C ALA A 12 -1.53 10.58 -13.74
N GLU A 13 -0.98 11.60 -14.39
CA GLU A 13 0.41 12.03 -14.16
C GLU A 13 0.60 12.64 -12.77
N LYS A 14 -0.31 13.50 -12.33
CA LYS A 14 -0.34 14.05 -10.97
C LYS A 14 -0.47 12.94 -9.92
N MET A 15 -1.30 11.93 -10.18
CA MET A 15 -1.41 10.75 -9.30
C MET A 15 -0.11 9.96 -9.22
N ARG A 16 0.58 9.74 -10.35
CA ARG A 16 1.89 9.06 -10.35
C ARG A 16 2.98 9.88 -9.67
N ALA A 17 2.95 11.20 -9.80
CA ALA A 17 3.87 12.10 -9.11
C ALA A 17 3.60 12.14 -7.60
N MET A 18 2.32 12.15 -7.20
CA MET A 18 1.90 12.23 -5.80
C MET A 18 2.01 10.89 -5.07
N PHE A 19 1.69 9.77 -5.72
CA PHE A 19 1.69 8.43 -5.15
C PHE A 19 2.73 7.53 -5.82
N GLY A 20 3.82 8.13 -6.29
CA GLY A 20 4.94 7.40 -6.87
C GLY A 20 5.68 6.56 -5.82
N PRO A 21 6.60 5.68 -6.26
CA PRO A 21 7.32 4.75 -5.38
C PRO A 21 8.00 5.41 -4.18
N CYS A 22 8.51 6.64 -4.34
CA CYS A 22 9.14 7.41 -3.27
C CYS A 22 8.16 7.76 -2.14
N GLN A 23 6.96 8.23 -2.47
CA GLN A 23 5.94 8.54 -1.47
C GLN A 23 5.39 7.27 -0.82
N VAL A 24 5.28 6.19 -1.58
CA VAL A 24 4.86 4.89 -1.05
C VAL A 24 5.89 4.34 -0.07
N ASP A 25 7.19 4.48 -0.35
CA ASP A 25 8.27 4.08 0.56
C ASP A 25 8.17 4.80 1.92
N GLU A 26 7.96 6.12 1.91
CA GLU A 26 7.77 6.89 3.15
C GLU A 26 6.52 6.44 3.92
N GLN A 27 5.40 6.18 3.23
CA GLN A 27 4.20 5.64 3.86
C GLN A 27 4.42 4.26 4.48
N ILE A 28 5.20 3.39 3.83
CA ILE A 28 5.56 2.08 4.37
C ILE A 28 6.39 2.22 5.65
N ARG A 29 7.38 3.12 5.68
CA ARG A 29 8.18 3.38 6.90
C ARG A 29 7.31 3.89 8.04
N GLN A 30 6.39 4.81 7.77
CA GLN A 30 5.43 5.30 8.76
C GLN A 30 4.54 4.17 9.28
N ALA A 31 4.02 3.31 8.40
CA ALA A 31 3.22 2.15 8.78
C ALA A 31 3.99 1.18 9.69
N ILE A 32 5.28 0.94 9.42
CA ILE A 32 6.16 0.12 10.27
C ILE A 32 6.27 0.74 11.67
N HIS A 33 6.48 2.06 11.77
CA HIS A 33 6.52 2.76 13.05
C HIS A 33 5.20 2.68 13.81
N PHE A 34 4.06 2.81 13.12
CA PHE A 34 2.75 2.60 13.76
C PHE A 34 2.56 1.17 14.25
N CYS A 35 3.01 0.17 13.49
CA CYS A 35 2.98 -1.22 13.94
C CYS A 35 3.79 -1.40 15.23
N TRP A 36 5.00 -0.83 15.31
CA TRP A 36 5.82 -0.87 16.53
C TRP A 36 5.09 -0.27 17.74
N MET A 37 4.50 0.91 17.58
CA MET A 37 3.80 1.60 18.68
C MET A 37 2.50 0.92 19.11
N ALA A 38 1.85 0.17 18.22
CA ALA A 38 0.61 -0.53 18.50
C ALA A 38 0.81 -1.89 19.20
N LEU A 39 2.04 -2.42 19.24
CA LEU A 39 2.32 -3.68 19.90
C LEU A 39 2.26 -3.54 21.43
N PRO A 40 1.78 -4.59 22.14
CA PRO A 40 1.93 -4.67 23.58
C PRO A 40 3.41 -4.60 23.98
N PRO A 41 3.77 -3.96 25.11
CA PRO A 41 5.16 -3.81 25.54
C PRO A 41 5.95 -5.12 25.58
N GLU A 42 5.31 -6.21 25.99
CA GLU A 42 5.90 -7.56 26.08
C GLU A 42 6.20 -8.20 24.71
N LYS A 43 5.65 -7.65 23.63
CA LYS A 43 5.84 -8.12 22.24
C LYS A 43 6.49 -7.06 21.36
N GLN A 44 6.86 -5.91 21.90
CA GLN A 44 7.44 -4.79 21.15
C GLN A 44 8.92 -5.07 20.82
N ASN A 45 9.12 -5.93 19.82
CA ASN A 45 10.43 -6.27 19.27
C ASN A 45 10.37 -6.28 17.73
N VAL A 46 11.55 -6.22 17.11
CA VAL A 46 11.68 -6.08 15.65
C VAL A 46 11.08 -7.28 14.92
N ASP A 47 11.30 -8.50 15.42
CA ASP A 47 10.82 -9.73 14.79
C ASP A 47 9.28 -9.77 14.74
N GLU A 48 8.62 -9.31 15.81
CA GLU A 48 7.16 -9.22 15.85
C GLU A 48 6.63 -8.20 14.84
N VAL A 49 7.25 -7.00 14.76
CA VAL A 49 6.86 -5.98 13.77
C VAL A 49 7.04 -6.51 12.36
N GLU A 50 8.19 -7.11 12.07
CA GLU A 50 8.46 -7.70 10.76
C GLU A 50 7.39 -8.75 10.40
N ARG A 51 7.07 -9.65 11.33
CA ARG A 51 6.04 -10.67 11.12
C ARG A 51 4.67 -10.06 10.80
N GLN A 52 4.24 -9.04 11.55
CA GLN A 52 2.95 -8.40 11.30
C GLN A 52 2.93 -7.66 9.96
N VAL A 53 3.98 -6.89 9.66
CA VAL A 53 4.07 -6.11 8.42
C VAL A 53 4.07 -7.04 7.21
N ARG A 54 4.88 -8.10 7.21
CA ARG A 54 4.90 -9.10 6.13
C ARG A 54 3.52 -9.70 5.89
N ARG A 55 2.82 -10.12 6.96
CA ARG A 55 1.47 -10.68 6.86
C ARG A 55 0.45 -9.70 6.29
N ILE A 56 0.57 -8.41 6.60
CA ILE A 56 -0.32 -7.37 6.05
C ILE A 56 -0.05 -7.17 4.57
N VAL A 57 1.22 -7.02 4.19
CA VAL A 57 1.62 -6.81 2.79
C VAL A 57 1.30 -8.01 1.93
N GLU A 58 1.54 -9.23 2.42
CA GLU A 58 1.22 -10.47 1.71
C GLU A 58 -0.28 -10.56 1.37
N ARG A 59 -1.15 -10.33 2.35
CA ARG A 59 -2.61 -10.29 2.13
C ARG A 59 -3.01 -9.20 1.14
N ALA A 60 -2.47 -7.98 1.27
CA ALA A 60 -2.78 -6.90 0.34
C ALA A 60 -2.36 -7.21 -1.11
N LEU A 61 -1.27 -7.96 -1.29
CA LEU A 61 -0.82 -8.42 -2.61
C LEU A 61 -1.68 -9.57 -3.15
N GLU A 62 -2.16 -10.46 -2.28
CA GLU A 62 -3.14 -11.49 -2.64
C GLU A 62 -4.44 -10.87 -3.12
N ASP A 63 -5.02 -9.96 -2.33
CA ASP A 63 -6.24 -9.21 -2.68
C ASP A 63 -6.08 -8.50 -4.03
N LEU A 64 -4.95 -7.84 -4.27
CA LEU A 64 -4.66 -7.19 -5.55
C LEU A 64 -4.63 -8.18 -6.73
N ARG A 65 -4.09 -9.39 -6.54
CA ARG A 65 -4.06 -10.42 -7.59
C ARG A 65 -5.46 -10.97 -7.86
N GLU A 66 -6.27 -11.14 -6.82
CA GLU A 66 -7.66 -11.55 -6.95
C GLU A 66 -8.46 -10.50 -7.71
N ASP A 67 -8.31 -9.22 -7.36
CA ASP A 67 -8.94 -8.10 -8.06
C ASP A 67 -8.47 -7.99 -9.51
N ALA A 68 -7.18 -8.18 -9.77
CA ALA A 68 -6.62 -8.23 -11.12
C ALA A 68 -7.27 -9.34 -11.96
N GLY A 69 -7.48 -10.52 -11.37
CA GLY A 69 -8.14 -11.66 -12.02
C GLY A 69 -9.64 -11.45 -12.22
N ALA A 70 -10.33 -10.84 -11.25
CA ALA A 70 -11.78 -10.64 -11.26
C ALA A 70 -12.21 -9.47 -12.18
N PHE A 71 -11.43 -8.39 -12.21
CA PHE A 71 -11.76 -7.16 -12.94
C PHE A 71 -10.91 -6.95 -14.20
N GLY A 72 -9.97 -7.85 -14.49
CA GLY A 72 -9.05 -7.72 -15.62
C GLY A 72 -8.04 -6.57 -15.46
N ILE A 73 -7.82 -6.07 -14.24
CA ILE A 73 -6.83 -5.04 -13.94
C ILE A 73 -5.44 -5.67 -14.07
N GLY A 74 -4.89 -5.62 -15.29
CA GLY A 74 -3.66 -6.32 -15.67
C GLY A 74 -3.75 -7.06 -17.00
N GLY A 75 -4.94 -7.12 -17.62
CA GLY A 75 -5.16 -7.77 -18.90
C GLY A 75 -6.05 -6.95 -19.83
N SER A 76 -5.44 -6.12 -20.67
CA SER A 76 -5.94 -5.84 -22.02
C SER A 76 -4.82 -5.26 -22.90
N ARG A 77 -4.37 -6.12 -23.82
CA ARG A 77 -3.91 -5.88 -25.20
C ARG A 77 -2.88 -4.77 -25.46
#